data_AF-A0A8B3NWF4-F1
#
_entry.id   AF-A0A8B3NWF4-F1
#
_cell.length_a   1.000
_cell.length_b   1.000
_cell.length_c   1.000
_cell.angle_alpha   90.00
_cell.angle_beta   90.00
_cell.angle_gamma   90.00
#
_symmetry.space_group_name_H-M   'P 1'
#
loop_
_entity.id
_entity.type
_entity.pdbx_description
1 polymer ?
#
loop_
_entity_poly.entity_id
_entity_poly.type
_entity_poly.pdbx_seq_one_letter_code
_entity_poly.pdbx_strand_id
1 'polypeptide(L)'
;MMTGKRLIISAVALALVQIGFLSWIIAGRAAILRDGRQVLLRVEPIDPRDLLRGDYILLSYDISRIPVKLIANIPAGKLTSDDTPIVVRLKQGAGGHWGATKAWFGQAPAPAASDEADIVGHVAERLSGVSSCICELFARIA
;
A
#
# COMPACT_ATOMS: atom_id res chain seq x y z
N MET A 1 -0.19 55.64 5.57
CA MET A 1 1.17 55.12 5.89
C MET A 1 1.01 53.94 6.82
N MET A 2 1.31 52.71 6.38
CA MET A 2 1.27 51.54 7.27
C MET A 2 2.34 51.72 8.35
N THR A 3 1.94 51.91 9.61
CA THR A 3 2.86 52.02 10.76
C THR A 3 3.80 50.80 10.76
N GLY A 4 5.12 51.00 10.80
CA GLY A 4 6.12 49.92 10.67
C GLY A 4 5.89 48.71 11.59
N LYS A 5 5.28 48.92 12.76
CA LYS A 5 4.82 47.85 13.67
C LYS A 5 3.85 46.86 13.01
N ARG A 6 2.96 47.32 12.12
CA ARG A 6 2.01 46.46 11.37
C ARG A 6 2.73 45.59 10.34
N LEU A 7 3.79 46.11 9.71
CA LEU A 7 4.61 45.35 8.76
C LEU A 7 5.41 44.25 9.47
N ILE A 8 5.97 44.55 10.64
CA ILE A 8 6.67 43.54 11.46
C ILE A 8 5.69 42.43 11.88
N ILE A 9 4.50 42.79 12.35
CA ILE A 9 3.47 41.80 12.72
C ILE A 9 3.10 40.92 11.53
N SER A 10 2.90 41.49 10.34
CA SER A 10 2.59 40.69 9.13
C SER A 10 3.75 39.79 8.71
N ALA A 11 5.00 40.25 8.82
CA ALA A 11 6.17 39.45 8.48
C ALA A 11 6.32 38.26 9.45
N VAL A 12 6.13 38.47 10.74
CA VAL A 12 6.15 37.39 11.75
C VAL A 12 4.99 36.42 11.52
N ALA A 13 3.79 36.90 11.23
CA ALA A 13 2.66 36.03 10.92
C ALA A 13 2.93 35.15 9.70
N LEU A 14 3.48 35.73 8.62
CA LEU A 14 3.84 34.98 7.41
C LEU A 14 4.90 33.91 7.72
N ALA A 15 5.95 34.27 8.48
CA ALA A 15 6.99 33.34 8.89
C ALA A 15 6.42 32.17 9.71
N LEU A 16 5.52 32.44 10.65
CA LEU A 16 4.86 31.39 11.44
C LEU A 16 3.98 30.48 10.58
N VAL A 17 3.25 31.04 9.62
CA VAL A 17 2.45 30.24 8.67
C VAL A 17 3.36 29.32 7.85
N GLN A 18 4.48 29.83 7.34
CA GLN A 18 5.41 29.06 6.53
C GLN A 18 6.11 27.96 7.33
N ILE A 19 6.53 28.25 8.56
CA ILE A 19 7.10 27.26 9.48
C ILE A 19 6.05 26.20 9.84
N GLY A 20 4.81 26.60 10.12
CA GLY A 20 3.71 25.70 10.43
C GLY A 20 3.40 24.75 9.26
N PHE A 21 3.35 25.29 8.03
CA PHE A 21 3.13 24.50 6.83
C PHE A 21 4.23 23.46 6.59
N LEU A 22 5.49 23.86 6.72
CA LEU A 22 6.62 22.94 6.57
C LEU A 22 6.63 21.87 7.69
N SER A 23 6.31 22.26 8.92
CA SER A 23 6.21 21.35 10.06
C SER A 23 5.10 20.31 9.88
N TRP A 24 3.96 20.70 9.28
CA TRP A 24 2.86 19.78 8.97
C TRP A 24 3.28 18.66 8.01
N ILE A 25 4.04 19.01 6.96
CA ILE A 25 4.56 18.03 5.99
C ILE A 25 5.51 17.04 6.69
N ILE A 26 6.40 17.55 7.55
CA ILE A 26 7.35 16.73 8.30
C ILE A 26 6.61 15.81 9.27
N ALA A 27 5.62 16.33 10.01
CA ALA A 27 4.83 15.57 10.96
C ALA A 27 4.09 14.40 10.30
N GLY A 28 3.52 14.59 9.12
CA GLY A 28 2.86 13.50 8.37
C GLY A 28 3.81 12.37 7.99
N ARG A 29 5.05 12.69 7.57
CA ARG A 29 6.07 11.67 7.26
C ARG A 29 6.62 11.01 8.52
N ALA A 30 6.86 11.80 9.58
CA ALA A 30 7.36 11.30 10.85
C ALA A 30 6.37 10.37 11.55
N ALA A 31 5.06 10.61 11.41
CA ALA A 31 4.01 9.72 11.91
C ALA A 31 4.10 8.33 11.23
N ILE A 32 4.29 8.28 9.91
CA ILE A 32 4.46 7.00 9.19
C ILE A 32 5.74 6.28 9.63
N LEU A 33 6.85 6.97 9.90
CA LEU A 33 8.07 6.31 10.37
C LEU A 33 7.97 5.84 11.83
N ARG A 34 7.16 6.49 12.66
CA ARG A 34 6.98 6.12 14.08
C ARG A 34 5.93 5.02 14.27
N ASP A 35 4.82 5.13 13.56
CA ASP A 35 3.66 4.26 13.72
C ASP A 35 3.49 3.27 12.55
N GLY A 36 4.33 3.38 11.52
CA GLY A 36 4.29 2.50 10.35
C GLY A 36 4.66 1.06 10.72
N ARG A 37 3.74 0.14 10.46
CA ARG A 37 3.98 -1.29 10.63
C ARG A 37 4.95 -1.79 9.56
N GLN A 38 6.08 -2.34 9.97
CA GLN A 38 7.01 -2.99 9.02
C GLN A 38 6.44 -4.35 8.59
N VAL A 39 6.12 -4.47 7.30
CA VAL A 39 5.65 -5.72 6.67
C VAL A 39 6.76 -6.27 5.79
N LEU A 40 7.46 -7.30 6.28
CA LEU A 40 8.50 -8.01 5.53
C LEU A 40 7.88 -9.07 4.64
N LEU A 41 7.95 -8.87 3.32
CA LEU A 41 7.42 -9.79 2.32
C LEU A 41 8.53 -10.63 1.70
N ARG A 42 8.21 -11.87 1.34
CA ARG A 42 9.14 -12.73 0.60
C ARG A 42 9.11 -12.35 -0.88
N VAL A 43 10.30 -12.11 -1.43
CA VAL A 43 10.52 -11.83 -2.85
C VAL A 43 10.77 -13.14 -3.60
N GLU A 44 10.14 -13.28 -4.75
CA GLU A 44 10.44 -14.30 -5.75
C GLU A 44 11.09 -13.63 -6.97
N PRO A 45 12.41 -13.82 -7.18
CA PRO A 45 13.10 -13.26 -8.33
C PRO A 45 12.70 -14.05 -9.59
N ILE A 46 12.19 -13.35 -10.59
CA ILE A 46 11.98 -13.89 -11.93
C ILE A 46 13.04 -13.24 -12.82
N ASP A 47 13.86 -14.06 -13.50
CA ASP A 47 14.91 -13.63 -14.43
C ASP A 47 14.47 -13.81 -15.89
N PRO A 48 13.61 -12.94 -16.45
CA PRO A 48 13.27 -12.95 -17.86
C PRO A 48 14.47 -12.46 -18.67
N ARG A 49 15.19 -13.38 -19.29
CA ARG A 49 16.30 -13.01 -20.20
C ARG A 49 15.73 -12.54 -21.53
N ASP A 50 15.97 -11.27 -21.88
CA ASP A 50 15.68 -10.72 -23.20
C ASP A 50 16.98 -10.31 -23.89
N LEU A 51 17.29 -10.96 -25.02
CA LEU A 51 18.55 -10.78 -25.77
C LEU A 51 18.71 -9.36 -26.35
N LEU A 52 17.63 -8.58 -26.45
CA LEU A 52 17.67 -7.22 -27.00
C LEU A 52 17.56 -6.12 -25.94
N ARG A 53 17.06 -6.44 -24.74
CA ARG A 53 16.93 -5.48 -23.62
C ARG A 53 17.93 -5.72 -22.49
N GLY A 54 18.69 -6.82 -22.55
CA GLY A 54 19.63 -7.23 -21.51
C GLY A 54 18.94 -7.94 -20.35
N ASP A 55 19.69 -8.12 -19.27
CA ASP A 55 19.20 -8.77 -18.06
C ASP A 55 18.39 -7.77 -17.21
N TYR A 56 17.12 -8.08 -16.99
CA TYR A 56 16.27 -7.39 -16.02
C TYR A 56 15.65 -8.39 -15.06
N ILE A 57 15.44 -7.98 -13.82
CA ILE A 57 14.85 -8.81 -12.77
C ILE A 57 13.45 -8.29 -12.50
N LEU A 58 12.46 -9.16 -12.59
CA LEU A 58 11.11 -8.85 -12.14
C LEU A 58 10.99 -9.23 -10.67
N LEU A 59 10.69 -8.25 -9.82
CA LEU A 59 10.45 -8.47 -8.41
C LEU A 59 8.97 -8.83 -8.21
N SER A 60 8.67 -10.12 -8.03
CA SER A 60 7.35 -10.56 -7.59
C SER A 60 7.35 -10.80 -6.08
N TYR A 61 6.23 -10.51 -5.42
CA TYR A 61 5.99 -10.84 -4.02
C TYR A 61 4.99 -11.98 -3.91
N ASP A 62 5.09 -12.79 -2.85
CA ASP A 62 4.14 -13.88 -2.55
C ASP A 62 2.69 -13.35 -2.54
N ILE A 63 2.48 -12.18 -1.94
CA ILE A 63 1.16 -11.54 -1.83
C ILE A 63 0.64 -10.93 -3.13
N SER A 64 1.46 -10.85 -4.18
CA SER A 64 0.99 -10.41 -5.51
C SER A 64 0.10 -11.47 -6.15
N ARG A 65 0.21 -12.73 -5.73
CA ARG A 65 -0.61 -13.84 -6.24
C ARG A 65 -1.51 -14.39 -5.13
N ILE A 66 -2.75 -13.90 -5.08
CA ILE A 66 -3.72 -14.33 -4.06
C ILE A 66 -4.55 -15.50 -4.59
N PRO A 67 -4.50 -16.69 -3.97
CA PRO A 67 -5.36 -17.80 -4.39
C PRO A 67 -6.83 -17.47 -4.16
N VAL A 68 -7.68 -17.81 -5.14
CA VAL A 68 -9.12 -17.44 -5.15
C VAL A 68 -9.86 -17.95 -3.90
N LYS A 69 -9.39 -19.05 -3.31
CA LYS A 69 -9.94 -19.64 -2.08
C LYS A 69 -9.84 -18.73 -0.85
N LEU A 70 -8.90 -17.78 -0.81
CA LEU A 70 -8.73 -16.83 0.30
C LEU A 70 -9.64 -15.60 0.14
N ILE A 71 -10.25 -15.42 -1.03
CA ILE A 71 -11.16 -14.31 -1.32
C ILE A 71 -12.55 -14.66 -0.78
N ALA A 72 -12.96 -14.03 0.30
CA ALA A 72 -14.22 -14.36 0.97
C ALA A 72 -15.46 -13.85 0.22
N ASN A 73 -15.31 -12.82 -0.61
CA ASN A 73 -16.38 -12.23 -1.41
C ASN A 73 -15.93 -12.25 -2.86
N ILE A 74 -16.32 -13.26 -3.64
CA ILE A 74 -16.04 -13.29 -5.08
C ILE A 74 -17.28 -12.76 -5.79
N PRO A 75 -17.23 -11.60 -6.46
CA PRO A 75 -18.37 -11.08 -7.18
C PRO A 75 -18.70 -12.00 -8.36
N ALA A 76 -19.89 -12.62 -8.33
CA ALA A 76 -20.38 -13.45 -9.42
C ALA A 76 -20.49 -12.61 -10.70
N GLY A 77 -19.64 -12.91 -11.70
CA GLY A 77 -19.72 -12.31 -13.04
C GLY A 77 -19.01 -10.97 -13.23
N LYS A 78 -18.32 -10.39 -12.23
CA LYS A 78 -17.44 -9.22 -12.40
C LYS A 78 -15.96 -9.58 -12.27
N LEU A 79 -15.51 -10.53 -13.07
CA LEU A 79 -14.10 -10.88 -13.23
C LEU A 79 -13.44 -10.14 -14.41
N THR A 80 -14.17 -9.18 -14.97
CA THR A 80 -13.81 -8.45 -16.17
C THR A 80 -13.85 -6.97 -15.84
N SER A 81 -12.69 -6.34 -16.02
CA SER A 81 -12.44 -4.90 -16.03
C SER A 81 -12.07 -4.24 -14.69
N ASP A 82 -10.78 -3.92 -14.66
CA ASP A 82 -10.20 -2.62 -14.33
C ASP A 82 -10.14 -2.25 -12.84
N ASP A 83 -8.91 -2.24 -12.32
CA ASP A 83 -8.48 -1.43 -11.18
C ASP A 83 -9.34 -1.58 -9.91
N THR A 84 -9.93 -2.76 -9.71
CA THR A 84 -10.85 -2.97 -8.59
C THR A 84 -10.07 -3.02 -7.27
N PRO A 85 -10.44 -2.21 -6.27
CA PRO A 85 -9.74 -2.22 -4.98
C PRO A 85 -9.97 -3.54 -4.25
N ILE A 86 -8.87 -4.15 -3.82
CA ILE A 86 -8.83 -5.37 -3.02
C ILE A 86 -8.06 -5.10 -1.73
N VAL A 87 -8.60 -5.56 -0.60
CA VAL A 87 -7.94 -5.51 0.69
C VAL A 87 -7.47 -6.91 1.03
N VAL A 88 -6.17 -7.05 1.26
CA VAL A 88 -5.52 -8.31 1.63
C VAL A 88 -5.06 -8.21 3.07
N ARG A 89 -5.53 -9.15 3.89
CA ARG A 89 -5.08 -9.32 5.26
C ARG A 89 -3.88 -10.23 5.33
N LEU A 90 -2.83 -9.68 5.91
CA LEU A 90 -1.59 -10.36 6.19
C LEU A 90 -1.49 -10.72 7.66
N LYS A 91 -0.86 -11.84 7.95
CA LYS A 91 -0.51 -12.26 9.31
C LYS A 91 0.98 -12.56 9.38
N GLN A 92 1.63 -12.15 10.46
CA GLN A 92 3.05 -12.42 10.65
C GLN A 92 3.28 -13.91 10.93
N GLY A 93 4.04 -14.58 10.07
CA GLY A 93 4.42 -15.98 10.22
C GLY A 93 5.64 -16.17 11.11
N ALA A 94 5.88 -17.42 11.53
CA ALA A 94 6.95 -17.81 12.45
C ALA A 94 8.39 -17.49 11.95
N GLY A 95 8.57 -17.18 10.66
CA GLY A 95 9.85 -16.82 10.04
C GLY A 95 10.09 -15.31 9.88
N GLY A 96 9.27 -14.45 10.50
CA GLY A 96 9.39 -12.99 10.35
C GLY A 96 8.83 -12.44 9.03
N HIS A 97 8.40 -13.31 8.12
CA HIS A 97 7.70 -12.94 6.89
C HIS A 97 6.19 -12.87 7.09
N TRP A 98 5.54 -11.95 6.39
CA TRP A 98 4.10 -11.78 6.39
C TRP A 98 3.47 -12.57 5.24
N GLY A 99 2.43 -13.35 5.54
CA GLY A 99 1.71 -14.17 4.57
C GLY A 99 0.26 -13.74 4.42
N ALA A 100 -0.29 -13.82 3.21
CA ALA A 100 -1.69 -13.52 2.95
C ALA A 100 -2.60 -14.60 3.55
N THR A 101 -3.59 -14.17 4.36
CA THR A 101 -4.52 -15.08 5.03
C THR A 101 -5.95 -14.93 4.51
N LYS A 102 -6.40 -13.71 4.23
CA LYS A 102 -7.75 -13.43 3.72
C LYS A 102 -7.73 -12.25 2.77
N ALA A 103 -8.65 -12.20 1.83
CA ALA A 103 -8.83 -11.05 0.96
C ALA A 103 -10.31 -10.73 0.72
N TRP A 104 -10.61 -9.45 0.50
CA TRP A 104 -11.94 -8.94 0.20
C TRP A 104 -11.85 -7.88 -0.88
N PHE A 105 -12.82 -7.85 -1.80
CA PHE A 105 -13.03 -6.67 -2.65
C PHE A 105 -13.72 -5.57 -1.84
N GLY A 106 -13.27 -4.32 -2.00
CA GLY A 106 -13.80 -3.20 -1.24
C GLY A 106 -13.20 -3.10 0.17
N GLN A 107 -14.05 -3.10 1.21
CA GLN A 107 -13.63 -2.87 2.60
C GLN A 107 -13.53 -4.18 3.39
N ALA A 108 -12.52 -4.31 4.26
CA ALA A 108 -12.44 -5.43 5.19
C ALA A 108 -13.59 -5.37 6.22
N PRO A 109 -14.20 -6.52 6.58
CA PRO A 109 -15.36 -6.57 7.48
C PRO A 109 -15.04 -6.20 8.93
N ALA A 110 -13.77 -6.25 9.32
CA ALA A 110 -13.28 -5.87 10.65
C ALA A 110 -11.89 -5.23 10.49
N PRO A 111 -11.47 -4.33 11.39
CA PRO A 111 -10.11 -3.81 11.38
C PRO A 111 -9.09 -4.94 11.65
N ALA A 112 -7.85 -4.77 11.17
CA ALA A 112 -6.76 -5.69 11.46
C ALA A 112 -6.43 -5.70 12.97
N ALA A 113 -6.18 -6.88 13.52
CA ALA A 113 -5.63 -7.03 14.87
C ALA A 113 -4.15 -6.60 14.91
N SER A 114 -3.54 -6.49 16.10
CA SER A 114 -2.15 -6.04 16.25
C SER A 114 -1.09 -6.99 15.64
N ASP A 115 -1.46 -8.25 15.39
CA ASP A 115 -0.66 -9.27 14.69
C ASP A 115 -1.04 -9.44 13.21
N GLU A 116 -2.02 -8.66 12.74
CA GLU A 116 -2.51 -8.65 11.38
C GLU A 116 -2.26 -7.27 10.74
N ALA A 117 -2.14 -7.22 9.42
CA ALA A 117 -2.01 -5.98 8.68
C ALA A 117 -2.89 -6.05 7.44
N ASP A 118 -3.73 -5.03 7.24
CA ASP A 118 -4.53 -4.91 6.04
C ASP A 118 -3.76 -4.04 5.03
N ILE A 119 -3.51 -4.60 3.85
CA ILE A 119 -2.92 -3.86 2.74
C ILE A 119 -3.95 -3.73 1.63
N VAL A 120 -4.18 -2.48 1.20
CA VAL A 120 -5.04 -2.16 0.08
C VAL A 120 -4.23 -2.26 -1.22
N GLY A 121 -4.81 -2.81 -2.26
CA GLY A 121 -4.23 -2.81 -3.60
C GLY A 121 -5.30 -2.88 -4.66
N HIS A 122 -4.86 -3.13 -5.89
CA HIS A 122 -5.71 -3.19 -7.07
C HIS A 122 -5.46 -4.49 -7.83
N VAL A 123 -6.46 -5.00 -8.53
CA VAL A 123 -6.30 -6.16 -9.39
C VAL A 123 -5.77 -5.73 -10.76
N ALA A 124 -4.58 -6.21 -11.12
CA ALA A 124 -3.85 -5.78 -12.32
C ALA A 124 -4.10 -6.71 -13.52
N GLU A 125 -4.19 -8.02 -13.29
CA GLU A 125 -4.46 -8.98 -14.36
C GLU A 125 -5.55 -10.00 -13.99
N ARG A 126 -6.19 -10.50 -15.04
CA ARG A 126 -7.20 -11.55 -15.04
C ARG A 126 -6.75 -12.74 -14.17
N LEU A 127 -7.72 -13.42 -13.55
CA LEU A 127 -7.56 -14.79 -13.05
C LEU A 127 -7.07 -15.70 -14.19
N SER A 128 -5.76 -15.89 -14.31
CA SER A 128 -5.16 -16.81 -15.27
C SER A 128 -5.39 -18.23 -14.73
N GLY A 129 -6.48 -18.84 -15.18
CA GLY A 129 -6.84 -20.22 -14.85
C GLY A 129 -7.17 -20.45 -13.37
N VAL A 130 -8.39 -20.05 -12.94
CA VAL A 130 -9.19 -20.59 -11.80
C VAL A 130 -8.53 -20.63 -10.39
N SER A 131 -7.24 -20.40 -10.23
CA SER A 131 -6.52 -20.69 -8.99
C SER A 131 -6.01 -19.44 -8.29
N SER A 132 -5.67 -18.35 -8.99
CA SER A 132 -5.06 -17.17 -8.38
C SER A 132 -5.33 -15.85 -9.11
N CYS A 133 -5.34 -14.75 -8.35
CA CYS A 133 -5.50 -13.38 -8.79
C CYS A 133 -4.16 -12.63 -8.71
N ILE A 134 -3.80 -11.88 -9.75
CA ILE A 134 -2.60 -11.02 -9.74
C ILE A 134 -3.01 -9.62 -9.30
N CYS A 135 -2.46 -9.19 -8.17
CA CYS A 135 -2.76 -7.88 -7.57
C CYS A 135 -1.52 -6.99 -7.57
N GLU A 136 -1.69 -5.75 -8.03
CA GLU A 136 -0.77 -4.65 -7.76
C GLU A 136 -1.11 -4.07 -6.39
N LEU A 137 -0.38 -4.53 -5.39
CA LEU A 137 -0.54 -4.05 -4.02
C LEU A 137 0.28 -2.78 -3.83
N PHE A 138 -0.37 -1.62 -3.90
CA PHE A 138 0.26 -0.39 -3.49
C PHE A 138 0.26 -0.35 -1.96
N ALA A 139 1.44 -0.41 -1.33
CA ALA A 139 1.57 -0.46 0.12
C ALA A 139 1.05 0.83 0.80
N ARG A 140 -0.28 0.94 0.90
CA ARG A 140 -1.00 1.91 1.68
C ARG A 140 -1.51 1.15 2.89
N ILE A 141 -0.63 1.06 3.89
CA ILE A 141 -0.96 0.52 5.20
C ILE A 141 -1.99 1.47 5.79
N ALA A 142 -3.23 0.98 5.93
CA ALA A 142 -4.35 1.71 6.49
C ALA A 142 -4.32 1.64 8.02
#